data_AF-A0A7C3GY18-F1
#
_entry.id   AF-A0A7C3GY18-F1
#
_cell.length_a   1.000
_cell.length_b   1.000
_cell.length_c   1.000
_cell.angle_alpha   90.00
_cell.angle_beta   90.00
_cell.angle_gamma   90.00
#
_symmetry.space_group_name_H-M   'P 1'
#
loop_
_entity.id
_entity.type
_entity.pdbx_description
1 polymer ?
#
loop_
_entity_poly.entity_id
_entity_poly.type
_entity_poly.pdbx_seq_one_letter_code
_entity_poly.pdbx_strand_id
1 'polypeptide(L)'
;MIDAKLINEFSRKLADTLPPGLGKLPQSIEHNLHDLLESTLARMDLVPRKEFDVQSAVLARTREKLEALEQRVAELEAALNQDA
;
A
#
# COMPACT_ATOMS: atom_id res chain seq x y z
N MET A 1 5.03 -9.43 -6.38
CA MET A 1 4.59 -9.41 -7.79
C MET A 1 3.23 -8.75 -7.83
N ILE A 2 3.01 -7.86 -8.78
CA ILE A 2 1.70 -7.26 -9.00
C ILE A 2 0.75 -8.37 -9.41
N ASP A 3 -0.42 -8.46 -8.78
CA ASP A 3 -1.36 -9.54 -9.01
C ASP A 3 -2.09 -9.32 -10.35
N ALA A 4 -2.01 -10.30 -11.26
CA ALA A 4 -2.69 -10.26 -12.54
C ALA A 4 -4.22 -10.14 -12.39
N LYS A 5 -4.80 -10.61 -11.27
CA LYS A 5 -6.23 -10.39 -10.97
C LYS A 5 -6.56 -8.92 -10.75
N LEU A 6 -5.68 -8.19 -10.08
CA LEU A 6 -5.86 -6.75 -9.82
C LEU A 6 -5.85 -5.96 -11.13
N ILE A 7 -4.91 -6.25 -12.04
CA ILE A 7 -4.86 -5.61 -13.36
C ILE A 7 -6.14 -5.91 -14.14
N ASN A 8 -6.61 -7.17 -14.14
CA ASN A 8 -7.84 -7.55 -14.81
C ASN A 8 -9.10 -6.88 -14.23
N GLU A 9 -9.21 -6.73 -12.91
CA GLU A 9 -10.32 -6.02 -12.29
C GLU A 9 -10.31 -4.53 -12.62
N PHE A 10 -9.13 -3.90 -12.66
CA PHE A 10 -9.00 -2.51 -13.08
C PHE A 10 -9.36 -2.32 -14.56
N SER A 11 -8.89 -3.20 -15.45
CA SER A 11 -9.25 -3.18 -16.87
C SER A 11 -10.76 -3.29 -17.07
N ARG A 12 -11.44 -4.18 -16.34
CA ARG A 12 -12.90 -4.33 -16.39
C ARG A 12 -13.63 -3.09 -15.90
N LYS A 13 -13.24 -2.55 -14.73
CA LYS A 13 -13.84 -1.32 -14.20
C LYS A 13 -13.65 -0.14 -15.14
N LEU A 14 -12.48 -0.02 -15.79
CA LEU A 14 -12.25 1.01 -16.80
C LEU A 14 -13.20 0.85 -17.98
N ALA A 15 -13.34 -0.39 -18.50
CA ALA A 15 -14.24 -0.70 -19.59
C ALA A 15 -15.71 -0.40 -19.24
N ASP A 16 -16.13 -0.67 -18.00
CA ASP A 16 -17.49 -0.43 -17.51
C ASP A 16 -17.81 1.07 -17.31
N THR A 17 -16.78 1.92 -17.12
CA THR A 17 -16.95 3.38 -17.00
C THR A 17 -17.02 4.12 -18.33
N LEU A 18 -16.89 3.43 -19.47
CA LEU A 18 -16.93 4.05 -20.78
C LEU A 18 -18.37 4.44 -21.20
N PRO A 19 -18.55 5.53 -21.97
CA PRO A 19 -19.88 6.02 -22.35
C PRO A 19 -20.72 4.99 -23.12
N PRO A 20 -22.06 4.95 -22.89
CA PRO A 20 -22.98 4.07 -23.61
C PRO A 20 -23.09 4.54 -25.07
N GLY A 21 -22.19 4.02 -25.90
CA GLY A 21 -22.04 4.37 -27.32
C GLY A 21 -20.85 3.69 -27.98
N LEU A 22 -19.90 3.19 -27.18
CA LEU A 22 -18.72 2.44 -27.65
C LEU A 22 -18.91 0.92 -27.74
N GLY A 23 -20.08 0.37 -27.38
CA GLY A 23 -20.34 -1.07 -27.42
C GLY A 23 -19.37 -1.90 -26.56
N LYS A 24 -19.49 -3.23 -26.59
CA LYS A 24 -18.46 -4.11 -25.97
C LYS A 24 -17.12 -3.82 -26.65
N LEU A 25 -16.11 -3.41 -25.89
CA LEU A 25 -14.77 -3.23 -26.41
C LEU A 25 -14.35 -4.50 -27.18
N PRO A 26 -13.82 -4.39 -28.41
CA PRO A 26 -13.18 -5.51 -29.07
C PRO A 26 -12.08 -6.08 -28.15
N GLN A 27 -11.96 -7.40 -28.05
CA GLN A 27 -10.94 -8.07 -27.23
C GLN A 27 -9.52 -7.54 -27.50
N SER A 28 -9.24 -7.10 -28.73
CA SER A 28 -7.98 -6.47 -29.12
C SER A 28 -7.68 -5.18 -28.36
N ILE A 29 -8.70 -4.36 -28.08
CA ILE A 29 -8.53 -3.11 -27.32
C ILE A 29 -8.34 -3.44 -25.83
N GLU A 30 -9.10 -4.40 -25.30
CA GLU A 30 -8.95 -4.87 -23.92
C GLU A 30 -7.53 -5.38 -23.66
N HIS A 31 -6.97 -6.18 -24.58
CA HIS A 31 -5.59 -6.67 -24.49
C HIS A 31 -4.57 -5.53 -24.55
N ASN A 32 -4.71 -4.60 -25.50
CA ASN A 32 -3.81 -3.44 -25.60
C ASN A 32 -3.86 -2.55 -24.34
N LEU A 33 -5.03 -2.41 -23.72
CA LEU A 33 -5.18 -1.68 -22.45
C LEU A 33 -4.52 -2.43 -21.29
N HIS A 34 -4.65 -3.76 -21.24
CA HIS A 34 -3.99 -4.59 -20.24
C HIS A 34 -2.46 -4.44 -20.31
N ASP A 35 -1.88 -4.57 -21.51
CA ASP A 35 -0.43 -4.48 -21.71
C ASP A 35 0.10 -3.06 -21.41
N LEU A 36 -0.69 -2.03 -21.73
CA LEU A 36 -0.36 -0.65 -21.36
C LEU A 36 -0.38 -0.45 -19.84
N LEU A 37 -1.38 -0.99 -19.15
CA LEU A 37 -1.46 -0.94 -17.68
C LEU A 37 -0.31 -1.71 -17.05
N GLU A 38 -0.01 -2.91 -17.53
CA GLU A 38 1.12 -3.70 -17.02
C GLU A 38 2.45 -2.97 -17.20
N SER A 39 2.70 -2.42 -18.40
CA SER A 39 3.94 -1.67 -18.69
C SER A 39 4.04 -0.34 -17.94
N THR A 40 2.93 0.32 -17.63
CA THR A 40 2.93 1.56 -16.83
C THR A 40 3.15 1.27 -15.36
N LEU A 41 2.46 0.28 -14.79
CA LEU A 41 2.66 -0.16 -13.41
C LEU A 41 4.08 -0.72 -13.20
N ALA A 42 4.64 -1.45 -14.17
CA ALA A 42 6.03 -1.93 -14.11
C ALA A 42 7.08 -0.81 -14.13
N ARG A 43 6.73 0.38 -14.65
CA ARG A 43 7.59 1.57 -14.65
C ARG A 43 7.43 2.43 -13.38
N MET A 44 6.42 2.15 -12.55
CA MET A 44 6.26 2.81 -11.26
C MET A 44 7.20 2.17 -10.23
N ASP A 45 7.73 2.96 -9.31
CA ASP A 45 8.56 2.48 -8.20
C ASP A 45 7.68 1.82 -7.13
N LEU A 46 7.17 0.64 -7.46
CA LEU A 46 6.20 -0.08 -6.63
C LEU A 46 6.92 -0.92 -5.58
N VAL A 47 6.59 -0.66 -4.31
CA VAL A 47 7.04 -1.51 -3.21
C VAL A 47 6.19 -2.78 -3.15
N PRO A 48 6.79 -3.98 -3.14
CA PRO A 48 6.05 -5.23 -2.97
C PRO A 48 5.25 -5.22 -1.67
N ARG A 49 4.01 -5.74 -1.71
CA ARG A 49 3.13 -5.77 -0.54
C ARG A 49 3.77 -6.40 0.70
N LYS A 50 4.51 -7.50 0.51
CA LYS A 50 5.24 -8.17 1.58
C LYS A 50 6.27 -7.27 2.26
N GLU A 51 6.99 -6.45 1.49
CA GLU A 51 7.99 -5.52 2.03
C GLU A 51 7.32 -4.39 2.81
N PHE A 52 6.21 -3.85 2.28
CA PHE A 52 5.39 -2.89 3.00
C PHE A 52 4.89 -3.43 4.34
N ASP A 53 4.37 -4.66 4.36
CA ASP A 53 3.84 -5.28 5.57
C ASP A 53 4.97 -5.51 6.60
N VAL A 54 6.18 -5.89 6.16
CA VAL A 54 7.36 -6.02 7.02
C VAL A 54 7.74 -4.66 7.64
N GLN A 55 7.82 -3.60 6.84
CA GLN A 55 8.18 -2.27 7.35
C GLN A 55 7.13 -1.74 8.32
N SER A 56 5.84 -1.99 8.03
CA SER A 56 4.73 -1.65 8.91
C SER A 56 4.84 -2.34 10.27
N ALA A 57 5.19 -3.62 10.29
CA ALA A 57 5.40 -4.37 11.53
C ALA A 57 6.61 -3.88 12.33
N VAL A 58 7.71 -3.53 11.65
CA VAL A 58 8.89 -2.93 12.30
C VAL A 58 8.53 -1.59 12.95
N LEU A 59 7.76 -0.75 12.25
CA LEU A 59 7.31 0.54 12.76
C LEU A 59 6.40 0.38 13.99
N ALA A 60 5.44 -0.56 13.93
CA ALA A 60 4.55 -0.86 15.06
C ALA A 60 5.36 -1.26 16.31
N ARG A 61 6.29 -2.22 16.17
CA ARG A 61 7.17 -2.64 17.26
C ARG A 61 8.04 -1.50 17.81
N THR A 62 8.47 -0.59 16.95
CA THR A 62 9.29 0.55 17.37
C THR A 62 8.46 1.55 18.18
N ARG A 63 7.19 1.78 17.81
CA ARG A 63 6.27 2.61 18.61
C ARG A 63 6.01 2.01 19.98
N GLU A 64 5.73 0.73 20.07
CA GLU A 64 5.55 0.04 21.35
C GLU A 64 6.77 0.20 22.28
N LYS A 65 7.97 0.04 21.73
CA LYS A 65 9.21 0.23 22.50
C LYS A 65 9.42 1.69 22.91
N LEU A 66 9.07 2.64 22.04
CA LEU A 66 9.18 4.07 22.33
C LEU A 66 8.25 4.44 23.49
N GLU A 67 6.99 4.03 23.44
CA GLU A 67 6.00 4.29 24.50
C GLU A 67 6.46 3.71 25.85
N ALA A 68 7.02 2.50 25.85
CA ALA A 68 7.57 1.89 27.08
C ALA A 68 8.77 2.66 27.63
N LEU A 69 9.63 3.21 26.77
CA LEU A 69 10.75 4.04 27.19
C LEU A 69 10.27 5.39 27.72
N GLU A 70 9.29 6.02 27.07
CA GLU A 70 8.68 7.28 27.54
C GLU A 70 8.07 7.11 28.93
N GLN A 71 7.34 6.02 29.18
CA GLN A 71 6.82 5.71 30.50
C GLN A 71 7.93 5.56 31.54
N ARG A 72 8.98 4.81 31.22
CA ARG A 72 10.11 4.59 32.12
C ARG A 72 10.86 5.89 32.44
N VAL A 73 11.00 6.78 31.46
CA VAL A 73 11.60 8.10 31.69
C VAL A 73 10.71 8.93 32.60
N ALA A 74 9.40 8.97 32.36
CA ALA A 74 8.47 9.71 33.21
C ALA A 74 8.47 9.20 34.67
N GLU A 75 8.55 7.89 34.89
CA GLU A 75 8.69 7.29 36.22
C GLU A 75 9.99 7.73 36.92
N LEU A 76 11.12 7.74 36.20
CA LEU A 76 12.40 8.17 36.73
C LEU A 76 12.42 9.68 37.05
N GLU A 77 11.86 10.51 36.17
CA GLU A 77 11.72 11.95 36.40
C GLU A 77 10.82 12.24 37.61
N ALA A 78 9.72 11.49 37.78
CA ALA A 78 8.84 11.61 38.93
C ALA A 78 9.55 11.23 40.24
N ALA A 79 10.33 10.14 40.24
CA ALA A 79 11.09 9.70 41.40
C ALA A 79 12.16 10.73 41.81
N LEU A 80 12.91 11.27 40.84
CA LEU A 80 13.94 12.29 41.11
C LEU A 80 13.34 13.60 41.66
N ASN A 81 12.14 13.97 41.23
CA ASN A 81 11.43 15.14 41.75
C ASN A 81 10.78 14.91 43.13
N GLN A 82 10.63 13.66 43.58
CA GLN A 82 10.14 13.33 44.93
C GLN A 82 11.26 13.30 45.98
N ASP A 83 12.50 13.07 45.55
CA ASP A 83 13.70 13.04 46.42
C ASP A 83 14.37 14.43 46.59
N ALA A 84 13.85 15.48 45.96
CA ALA A 84 14.32 16.87 46.04
C ALA A 84 13.36 17.75 46.87
#